data_AF-A0A067CC03-F1
#
_entry.id   AF-A0A067CC03-F1
#
_cell.length_a   1.000
_cell.length_b   1.000
_cell.length_c   1.000
_cell.angle_alpha   90.00
_cell.angle_beta   90.00
_cell.angle_gamma   90.00
#
_symmetry.space_group_name_H-M   'P 1'
#
loop_
_entity.id
_entity.type
_entity.pdbx_description
1 polymer ?
#
loop_
_entity_poly.entity_id
_entity_poly.type
_entity_poly.pdbx_seq_one_letter_code
_entity_poly.pdbx_strand_id
1 'polypeptide(L)'
;MKLQSIASLTDRLATTQSAVTACETASDLHMEEIKDLTAKVKRADELAQMAETKLLEEARTCVKAQQALTEYKRQHIAALAQEVERRESVEKEVSVHKAAQATMSAELREHQEAVDLLKSELAREIARGLSLQQDVIKYRDDVGEMLASYEHLKDEHKALNYLAARSNDLGEMRPELKAALAKARSVIRVPEDVAAAVAQGKNALLQSHENIRSNVAPIVGDSHATSATVVVVGVLMAPPIYVVAIFVRSLQRRIQAQHVVLVLNFLAMCFFGAVGASSVVLDTDVFRSLQTSSPSGYILLQLLMLGFFLVHSGTSVLFLFCAAPIKVQVAGAVHVLVSLGVVVHYYEHIWAKAMLDMDHPVHAGTFFAYAFVYLLGLGPALLAAAYEKVRDAKRS
;
A
#
# COMPACT_ATOMS: atom_id res chain seq x y z
N MET A 1 -46.10 145.56 1.93
CA MET A 1 -44.95 144.80 2.49
C MET A 1 -45.30 143.57 3.33
N LYS A 2 -46.48 143.45 3.98
CA LYS A 2 -46.81 142.28 4.84
C LYS A 2 -47.24 140.99 4.12
N LEU A 3 -47.81 141.06 2.91
CA LEU A 3 -48.31 139.89 2.17
C LEU A 3 -47.21 139.04 1.51
N GLN A 4 -46.11 139.64 1.05
CA GLN A 4 -44.95 138.92 0.52
C GLN A 4 -44.22 138.09 1.58
N SER A 5 -44.22 138.54 2.83
CA SER A 5 -43.62 137.82 3.96
C SER A 5 -44.43 136.60 4.39
N ILE A 6 -45.76 136.62 4.23
CA ILE A 6 -46.63 135.49 4.58
C ILE A 6 -46.54 134.41 3.49
N ALA A 7 -46.54 134.81 2.21
CA ALA A 7 -46.36 133.87 1.11
C ALA A 7 -45.01 133.13 1.18
N SER A 8 -43.91 133.82 1.53
CA SER A 8 -42.59 133.18 1.67
C SER A 8 -42.48 132.26 2.88
N LEU A 9 -43.25 132.50 3.94
CA LEU A 9 -43.34 131.62 5.11
C LEU A 9 -44.16 130.36 4.82
N THR A 10 -45.28 130.49 4.09
CA THR A 10 -46.09 129.34 3.67
C THR A 10 -45.33 128.44 2.70
N ASP A 11 -44.58 129.03 1.77
CA ASP A 11 -43.73 128.29 0.82
C ASP A 11 -42.57 127.56 1.53
N ARG A 12 -41.98 128.20 2.55
CA ARG A 12 -41.01 127.57 3.47
C ARG A 12 -41.61 126.44 4.31
N LEU A 13 -42.85 126.58 4.76
CA LEU A 13 -43.55 125.54 5.52
C LEU A 13 -43.86 124.32 4.61
N ALA A 14 -44.35 124.56 3.40
CA ALA A 14 -44.62 123.50 2.44
C ALA A 14 -43.34 122.75 2.01
N THR A 15 -42.24 123.48 1.77
CA THR A 15 -40.94 122.85 1.47
C THR A 15 -40.35 122.09 2.66
N THR A 16 -40.48 122.60 3.89
CA THR A 16 -40.04 121.86 5.08
C THR A 16 -40.90 120.63 5.36
N GLN A 17 -42.21 120.69 5.16
CA GLN A 17 -43.10 119.54 5.34
C GLN A 17 -42.90 118.47 4.25
N SER A 18 -42.62 118.88 3.01
CA SER A 18 -42.17 117.99 1.94
C SER A 18 -40.82 117.34 2.26
N ALA A 19 -39.87 118.11 2.81
CA ALA A 19 -38.58 117.56 3.24
C ALA A 19 -38.71 116.58 4.43
N VAL A 20 -39.61 116.84 5.37
CA VAL A 20 -39.88 115.93 6.51
C VAL A 20 -40.50 114.62 6.04
N THR A 21 -41.52 114.67 5.18
CA THR A 21 -42.15 113.46 4.63
C THR A 21 -41.19 112.65 3.73
N ALA A 22 -40.33 113.33 2.97
CA ALA A 22 -39.23 112.67 2.25
C ALA A 22 -38.21 112.01 3.20
N CYS A 23 -37.96 112.61 4.37
CA CYS A 23 -37.06 112.06 5.38
C CYS A 23 -37.69 110.86 6.11
N GLU A 24 -38.99 110.90 6.42
CA GLU A 24 -39.75 109.79 7.02
C GLU A 24 -39.79 108.58 6.08
N THR A 25 -40.13 108.78 4.81
CA THR A 25 -40.13 107.71 3.81
C THR A 25 -38.74 107.11 3.58
N ALA A 26 -37.68 107.93 3.58
CA ALA A 26 -36.30 107.44 3.54
C ALA A 26 -35.90 106.65 4.80
N SER A 27 -36.35 107.09 5.98
CA SER A 27 -36.13 106.39 7.25
C SER A 27 -36.83 105.02 7.26
N ASP A 28 -38.07 104.93 6.76
CA ASP A 28 -38.81 103.68 6.69
C ASP A 28 -38.17 102.68 5.70
N LEU A 29 -37.69 103.17 4.55
CA LEU A 29 -36.89 102.38 3.60
C LEU A 29 -35.61 101.84 4.23
N HIS A 30 -34.86 102.67 4.96
CA HIS A 30 -33.66 102.22 5.66
C HIS A 30 -33.97 101.22 6.79
N MET A 31 -35.10 101.37 7.49
CA MET A 31 -35.53 100.39 8.50
C MET A 31 -35.85 99.02 7.88
N GLU A 32 -36.47 98.97 6.71
CA GLU A 32 -36.70 97.72 5.97
C GLU A 32 -35.39 97.13 5.42
N GLU A 33 -34.48 97.95 4.89
CA GLU A 33 -33.14 97.50 4.49
C GLU A 33 -32.35 96.90 5.66
N ILE A 34 -32.38 97.53 6.84
CA ILE A 34 -31.74 97.03 8.05
C ILE A 34 -32.33 95.68 8.47
N LYS A 35 -33.65 95.51 8.41
CA LYS A 35 -34.29 94.22 8.71
C LYS A 35 -33.88 93.12 7.74
N ASP A 36 -33.88 93.41 6.43
CA ASP A 36 -33.47 92.43 5.41
C ASP A 36 -31.99 92.06 5.54
N LEU A 37 -31.11 93.04 5.78
CA LEU A 37 -29.70 92.81 6.07
C LEU A 37 -29.51 91.97 7.34
N THR A 38 -30.25 92.26 8.42
CA THR A 38 -30.20 91.47 9.66
C THR A 38 -30.65 90.03 9.43
N ALA A 39 -31.69 89.82 8.63
CA ALA A 39 -32.16 88.48 8.27
C ALA A 39 -31.17 87.71 7.39
N LYS A 40 -30.44 88.41 6.51
CA LYS A 40 -29.36 87.83 5.69
C LYS A 40 -28.14 87.47 6.53
N VAL A 41 -27.71 88.32 7.45
CA VAL A 41 -26.62 88.04 8.40
C VAL A 41 -26.96 86.83 9.25
N LYS A 42 -28.18 86.77 9.81
CA LYS A 42 -28.61 85.61 10.60
C LYS A 42 -28.59 84.31 9.80
N ARG A 43 -29.07 84.32 8.55
CA ARG A 43 -29.00 83.14 7.67
C ARG A 43 -27.56 82.75 7.32
N ALA A 44 -26.66 83.73 7.13
CA ALA A 44 -25.25 83.48 6.88
C ALA A 44 -24.57 82.84 8.12
N ASP A 45 -24.88 83.31 9.33
CA ASP A 45 -24.36 82.74 10.58
C ASP A 45 -24.86 81.30 10.81
N GLU A 46 -26.15 81.03 10.56
CA GLU A 46 -26.71 79.68 10.66
C GLU A 46 -26.06 78.71 9.65
N LEU A 47 -25.82 79.17 8.43
CA LEU A 47 -25.10 78.39 7.40
C LEU A 47 -23.64 78.17 7.78
N ALA A 48 -22.96 79.17 8.34
CA ALA A 48 -21.58 79.05 8.78
C ALA A 48 -21.44 78.03 9.93
N GLN A 49 -22.33 78.09 10.93
CA GLN A 49 -22.36 77.11 12.02
C GLN A 49 -22.67 75.69 11.53
N MET A 50 -23.63 75.53 10.60
CA MET A 50 -23.90 74.22 9.99
C MET A 50 -22.73 73.70 9.16
N ALA A 51 -21.99 74.56 8.46
CA ALA A 51 -20.80 74.17 7.71
C ALA A 51 -19.66 73.74 8.65
N GLU A 52 -19.44 74.49 9.74
CA GLU A 52 -18.41 74.17 10.73
C GLU A 52 -18.68 72.83 11.44
N THR A 53 -19.92 72.59 11.85
CA THR A 53 -20.29 71.31 12.49
C THR A 53 -20.12 70.12 11.53
N LYS A 54 -20.54 70.26 10.27
CA LYS A 54 -20.32 69.21 9.25
C LYS A 54 -18.84 68.96 8.98
N LEU A 55 -18.03 70.00 8.85
CA LEU A 55 -16.58 69.86 8.66
C LEU A 55 -15.91 69.17 9.86
N LEU A 56 -16.33 69.48 11.08
CA LEU A 56 -15.84 68.80 12.28
C LEU A 56 -16.25 67.32 12.34
N GLU A 57 -17.46 66.99 11.91
CA GLU A 57 -17.91 65.60 11.81
C GLU A 57 -17.14 64.82 10.75
N GLU A 58 -16.94 65.40 9.55
CA GLU A 58 -16.14 64.82 8.47
C GLU A 58 -14.66 64.65 8.89
N ALA A 59 -14.08 65.62 9.59
CA ALA A 59 -12.72 65.50 10.12
C ALA A 59 -12.62 64.36 11.14
N ARG A 60 -13.61 64.21 12.03
CA ARG A 60 -13.65 63.12 13.02
C ARG A 60 -13.79 61.75 12.36
N THR A 61 -14.65 61.61 11.34
CA THR A 61 -14.80 60.34 10.62
C THR A 61 -13.55 59.98 9.84
N CYS A 62 -12.90 60.98 9.22
CA CYS A 62 -11.63 60.79 8.52
C CYS A 62 -10.51 60.31 9.47
N VAL A 63 -10.37 60.93 10.65
CA VAL A 63 -9.39 60.49 11.66
C VAL A 63 -9.68 59.06 12.13
N LYS A 64 -10.94 58.71 12.41
CA LYS A 64 -11.32 57.34 12.78
C LYS A 64 -11.01 56.33 11.69
N ALA A 65 -11.30 56.65 10.43
CA ALA A 65 -10.97 55.80 9.29
C ALA A 65 -9.45 55.61 9.15
N GLN A 66 -8.66 56.68 9.34
CA GLN A 66 -7.21 56.61 9.27
C GLN A 66 -6.59 55.80 10.41
N GLN A 67 -7.15 55.88 11.62
CA GLN A 67 -6.77 55.02 12.75
C GLN A 67 -7.07 53.55 12.46
N ALA A 68 -8.28 53.25 11.97
CA ALA A 68 -8.66 51.89 11.59
C ALA A 68 -7.76 51.30 10.49
N LEU A 69 -7.41 52.11 9.48
CA LEU A 69 -6.47 51.70 8.43
C LEU A 69 -5.07 51.43 8.99
N THR A 70 -4.61 52.23 9.94
CA THR A 70 -3.28 52.06 10.55
C THR A 70 -3.22 50.79 11.39
N GLU A 71 -4.28 50.52 12.17
CA GLU A 71 -4.41 49.30 12.96
C GLU A 71 -4.48 48.06 12.07
N TYR A 72 -5.26 48.10 10.99
CA TYR A 72 -5.31 47.02 10.01
C TYR A 72 -3.94 46.74 9.38
N LYS A 73 -3.20 47.78 8.98
CA LYS A 73 -1.83 47.63 8.44
C LYS A 73 -0.90 46.97 9.47
N ARG A 74 -0.99 47.36 10.74
CA ARG A 74 -0.19 46.79 11.83
C ARG A 74 -0.49 45.30 12.01
N GLN A 75 -1.77 44.92 12.04
CA GLN A 75 -2.19 43.53 12.17
C GLN A 75 -1.76 42.69 10.96
N HIS A 76 -1.88 43.24 9.76
CA HIS A 76 -1.44 42.56 8.53
C HIS A 76 0.08 42.32 8.51
N ILE A 77 0.88 43.31 8.92
CA ILE A 77 2.34 43.16 9.04
C ILE A 77 2.69 42.09 10.08
N ALA A 78 2.00 42.06 11.22
CA ALA A 78 2.23 41.04 12.25
C ALA A 78 1.89 39.62 11.74
N ALA A 79 0.78 39.47 11.02
CA ALA A 79 0.40 38.19 10.42
C ALA A 79 1.40 37.73 9.35
N LEU A 80 1.91 38.66 8.52
CA LEU A 80 2.95 38.35 7.54
C LEU A 80 4.27 37.94 8.21
N ALA A 81 4.66 38.62 9.29
CA ALA A 81 5.87 38.27 10.04
C ALA A 81 5.79 36.85 10.63
N GLN A 82 4.63 36.49 11.20
CA GLN A 82 4.38 35.14 11.72
C GLN A 82 4.44 34.07 10.63
N GLU A 83 3.87 34.34 9.45
CA GLU A 83 3.93 33.38 8.34
C GLU A 83 5.35 33.24 7.77
N VAL A 84 6.15 34.31 7.75
CA VAL A 84 7.57 34.25 7.37
C VAL A 84 8.35 33.41 8.37
N GLU A 85 8.18 33.62 9.67
CA GLU A 85 8.84 32.82 10.71
C GLU A 85 8.48 31.33 10.60
N ARG A 86 7.20 31.02 10.34
CA ARG A 86 6.73 29.66 10.11
C ARG A 86 7.35 29.03 8.85
N ARG A 87 7.54 29.81 7.79
CA ARG A 87 8.20 29.32 6.56
C ARG A 87 9.69 29.06 6.79
N GLU A 88 10.37 29.93 7.52
CA GLU A 88 11.77 29.74 7.88
C GLU A 88 11.98 28.51 8.77
N SER A 89 11.07 28.22 9.70
CA SER A 89 11.15 27.00 10.53
C SER A 89 10.98 25.74 9.68
N VAL A 90 10.00 25.73 8.77
CA VAL A 90 9.77 24.62 7.84
C VAL A 90 10.97 24.43 6.89
N GLU A 91 11.56 25.51 6.38
CA GLU A 91 12.75 25.43 5.53
C GLU A 91 13.95 24.81 6.27
N LYS A 92 14.15 25.17 7.54
CA LYS A 92 15.16 24.54 8.39
C LYS A 92 14.90 23.04 8.57
N GLU A 93 13.67 22.62 8.86
CA GLU A 93 13.31 21.20 8.97
C GLU A 93 13.55 20.44 7.65
N VAL A 94 13.18 21.03 6.51
CA VAL A 94 13.44 20.46 5.19
C VAL A 94 14.94 20.31 4.93
N SER A 95 15.76 21.29 5.34
CA SER A 95 17.22 21.19 5.21
C SER A 95 17.82 20.04 6.04
N VAL A 96 17.31 19.83 7.26
CA VAL A 96 17.70 18.71 8.13
C VAL A 96 17.29 17.37 7.52
N HIS A 97 16.06 17.27 6.99
CA HIS A 97 15.60 16.06 6.32
C HIS A 97 16.41 15.74 5.06
N LYS A 98 16.79 16.74 4.26
CA LYS A 98 17.67 16.54 3.10
C LYS A 98 19.05 16.03 3.51
N ALA A 99 19.62 16.57 4.59
CA ALA A 99 20.90 16.09 5.11
C ALA A 99 20.80 14.63 5.59
N ALA A 100 19.74 14.28 6.34
CA ALA A 100 19.50 12.90 6.79
C ALA A 100 19.23 11.92 5.64
N GLN A 101 18.56 12.38 4.56
CA GLN A 101 18.37 11.57 3.37
C GLN A 101 19.71 11.31 2.65
N ALA A 102 20.58 12.31 2.58
CA ALA A 102 21.90 12.16 1.99
C ALA A 102 22.75 11.16 2.78
N THR A 103 22.73 11.19 4.12
CA THR A 103 23.46 10.22 4.95
C THR A 103 22.93 8.80 4.77
N MET A 104 21.60 8.59 4.81
CA MET A 104 21.01 7.28 4.55
C MET A 104 21.35 6.75 3.15
N SER A 105 21.40 7.62 2.13
CA SER A 105 21.79 7.21 0.78
C SER A 105 23.24 6.77 0.68
N ALA A 106 24.14 7.38 1.47
CA ALA A 106 25.54 6.99 1.55
C ALA A 106 25.70 5.63 2.26
N GLU A 107 25.03 5.43 3.40
CA GLU A 107 25.02 4.16 4.14
C GLU A 107 24.44 3.01 3.29
N LEU A 108 23.36 3.27 2.54
CA LEU A 108 22.79 2.27 1.64
C LEU A 108 23.78 1.86 0.54
N ARG A 109 24.56 2.82 0.02
CA ARG A 109 25.60 2.55 -0.99
C ARG A 109 26.73 1.70 -0.42
N GLU A 110 27.16 1.99 0.81
CA GLU A 110 28.18 1.20 1.53
C GLU A 110 27.68 -0.23 1.80
N HIS A 111 26.44 -0.39 2.25
CA HIS A 111 25.85 -1.71 2.46
C HIS A 111 25.70 -2.50 1.15
N GLN A 112 25.36 -1.83 0.05
CA GLN A 112 25.29 -2.46 -1.27
C GLN A 112 26.68 -2.98 -1.70
N GLU A 113 27.73 -2.17 -1.54
CA GLU A 113 29.11 -2.59 -1.82
C GLU A 113 29.54 -3.80 -0.96
N ALA A 114 29.20 -3.80 0.34
CA ALA A 114 29.48 -4.91 1.23
C ALA A 114 28.75 -6.21 0.83
N VAL A 115 27.48 -6.11 0.43
CA VAL A 115 26.69 -7.25 -0.05
C VAL A 115 27.29 -7.84 -1.33
N ASP A 116 27.72 -6.99 -2.27
CA ASP A 116 28.29 -7.48 -3.53
C ASP A 116 29.67 -8.12 -3.30
N LEU A 117 30.45 -7.63 -2.33
CA LEU A 117 31.68 -8.28 -1.89
C LEU A 117 31.39 -9.67 -1.28
N LEU A 118 30.42 -9.77 -0.37
CA LEU A 118 30.00 -11.06 0.22
C LEU A 118 29.48 -12.06 -0.82
N LYS A 119 28.72 -11.60 -1.83
CA LYS A 119 28.30 -12.45 -2.96
C LYS A 119 29.50 -12.99 -3.73
N SER A 120 30.50 -12.15 -3.97
CA SER A 120 31.72 -12.57 -4.68
C SER A 120 32.52 -13.60 -3.89
N GLU A 121 32.60 -13.45 -2.56
CA GLU A 121 33.23 -14.42 -1.67
C GLU A 121 32.46 -15.74 -1.63
N LEU A 122 31.13 -15.67 -1.51
CA LEU A 122 30.28 -16.86 -1.54
C LEU A 122 30.43 -17.63 -2.85
N ALA A 123 30.45 -16.93 -4.00
CA ALA A 123 30.68 -17.56 -5.30
C ALA A 123 32.06 -18.25 -5.36
N ARG A 124 33.09 -17.63 -4.76
CA ARG A 124 34.44 -18.22 -4.68
C ARG A 124 34.48 -19.47 -3.81
N GLU A 125 33.77 -19.48 -2.68
CA GLU A 125 33.67 -20.68 -1.82
C GLU A 125 32.87 -21.80 -2.49
N ILE A 126 31.79 -21.48 -3.21
CA ILE A 126 31.04 -22.48 -3.99
C ILE A 126 31.93 -23.11 -5.07
N ALA A 127 32.71 -22.31 -5.79
CA ALA A 127 33.66 -22.81 -6.80
C ALA A 127 34.72 -23.74 -6.17
N ARG A 128 35.28 -23.36 -5.01
CA ARG A 128 36.20 -24.22 -4.26
C ARG A 128 35.55 -25.51 -3.78
N GLY A 129 34.32 -25.45 -3.28
CA GLY A 129 33.56 -26.63 -2.87
C GLY A 129 33.32 -27.61 -4.02
N LEU A 130 32.99 -27.10 -5.21
CA LEU A 130 32.81 -27.90 -6.43
C LEU A 130 34.13 -28.55 -6.89
N SER A 131 35.25 -27.83 -6.86
CA SER A 131 36.55 -28.42 -7.22
C SER A 131 36.95 -29.54 -6.25
N LEU A 132 36.77 -29.31 -4.95
CA LEU A 132 37.00 -30.34 -3.92
C LEU A 132 36.11 -31.57 -4.13
N GLN A 133 34.83 -31.38 -4.47
CA GLN A 133 33.94 -32.50 -4.78
C GLN A 133 34.41 -33.29 -6.00
N GLN A 134 34.90 -32.59 -7.04
CA GLN A 134 35.44 -33.23 -8.24
C GLN A 134 36.73 -34.01 -7.93
N ASP A 135 37.61 -33.48 -7.09
CA ASP A 135 38.81 -34.19 -6.63
C ASP A 135 38.45 -35.44 -5.82
N VAL A 136 37.45 -35.36 -4.93
CA VAL A 136 36.96 -36.53 -4.17
C VAL A 136 36.40 -37.61 -5.10
N ILE A 137 35.66 -37.24 -6.14
CA ILE A 137 35.17 -38.20 -7.15
C ILE A 137 36.36 -38.87 -7.85
N LYS A 138 37.36 -38.09 -8.26
CA LYS A 138 38.56 -38.63 -8.90
C LYS A 138 39.30 -39.62 -8.00
N TYR A 139 39.56 -39.25 -6.73
CA TYR A 139 40.20 -40.14 -5.77
C TYR A 139 39.39 -41.42 -5.52
N ARG A 140 38.06 -41.32 -5.46
CA ARG A 140 37.18 -42.48 -5.34
C ARG A 140 37.34 -43.42 -6.53
N ASP A 141 37.38 -42.87 -7.74
CA ASP A 141 37.51 -43.66 -8.97
C ASP A 141 38.90 -44.32 -9.06
N ASP A 142 39.98 -43.61 -8.70
CA ASP A 142 41.34 -44.15 -8.62
C ASP A 142 41.44 -45.31 -7.60
N VAL A 143 40.80 -45.16 -6.42
CA VAL A 143 40.71 -46.23 -5.41
C VAL A 143 39.87 -47.41 -5.92
N GLY A 144 38.80 -47.14 -6.66
CA GLY A 144 37.99 -48.17 -7.32
C GLY A 144 38.79 -48.99 -8.33
N GLU A 145 39.64 -48.35 -9.12
CA GLU A 145 40.54 -49.01 -10.07
C GLU A 145 41.62 -49.85 -9.35
N MET A 146 42.19 -49.34 -8.25
CA MET A 146 43.09 -50.14 -7.41
C MET A 146 42.40 -51.37 -6.80
N LEU A 147 41.15 -51.23 -6.34
CA LEU A 147 40.39 -52.38 -5.81
C LEU A 147 40.07 -53.40 -6.89
N ALA A 148 39.71 -52.96 -8.09
CA ALA A 148 39.46 -53.84 -9.23
C ALA A 148 40.72 -54.60 -9.67
N SER A 149 41.87 -53.94 -9.70
CA SER A 149 43.16 -54.61 -9.99
C SER A 149 43.57 -55.59 -8.89
N TYR A 150 43.27 -55.30 -7.62
CA TYR A 150 43.47 -56.24 -6.52
C TYR A 150 42.54 -57.46 -6.58
N GLU A 151 41.26 -57.28 -6.94
CA GLU A 151 40.34 -58.40 -7.18
C GLU A 151 40.79 -59.27 -8.35
N HIS A 152 41.26 -58.67 -9.44
CA HIS A 152 41.80 -59.40 -10.58
C HIS A 152 43.01 -60.26 -10.18
N LEU A 153 43.95 -59.71 -9.39
CA LEU A 153 45.12 -60.43 -8.89
C LEU A 153 44.73 -61.58 -7.93
N LYS A 154 43.67 -61.39 -7.13
CA LYS A 154 43.11 -62.40 -6.24
C LYS A 154 42.45 -63.54 -7.00
N ASP A 155 41.78 -63.24 -8.12
CA ASP A 155 41.15 -64.23 -8.99
C ASP A 155 42.18 -65.01 -9.81
N GLU A 156 43.28 -64.40 -10.27
CA GLU A 156 44.42 -65.11 -10.84
C GLU A 156 45.05 -66.09 -9.82
N HIS A 157 45.13 -65.70 -8.55
CA HIS A 157 45.61 -66.58 -7.48
C HIS A 157 44.65 -67.75 -7.18
N LYS A 158 43.34 -67.58 -7.39
CA LYS A 158 42.37 -68.69 -7.33
C LYS A 158 42.42 -69.58 -8.58
N ALA A 159 42.67 -69.01 -9.75
CA ALA A 159 42.79 -69.75 -11.01
C ALA A 159 43.98 -70.73 -11.01
N LEU A 160 45.07 -70.40 -10.31
CA LEU A 160 46.22 -71.30 -10.12
C LEU A 160 45.91 -72.55 -9.27
N ASN A 161 44.86 -72.54 -8.45
CA ASN A 161 44.42 -73.70 -7.66
C ASN A 161 43.30 -74.51 -8.34
N TYR A 162 42.68 -73.99 -9.41
CA TYR A 162 41.53 -74.62 -10.07
C TYR A 162 41.86 -75.42 -11.33
N LEU A 163 43.09 -75.33 -11.86
CA LEU A 163 43.53 -76.10 -13.04
C LEU A 163 43.96 -77.56 -12.76
N ALA A 164 43.93 -78.00 -11.50
CA ALA A 164 44.23 -79.40 -11.12
C ALA A 164 42.98 -80.31 -10.99
N ALA A 165 41.77 -79.78 -11.14
CA ALA A 165 40.57 -80.59 -11.03
C ALA A 165 39.47 -80.15 -12.01
N ARG A 166 39.18 -81.06 -12.96
CA ARG A 166 37.90 -81.20 -13.68
C ARG A 166 37.75 -80.28 -14.90
N SER A 167 38.03 -80.66 -16.15
CA SER A 167 37.80 -81.92 -16.89
C SER A 167 36.45 -82.58 -16.61
N ASN A 168 35.61 -82.60 -17.64
CA ASN A 168 34.24 -83.09 -17.76
C ASN A 168 33.09 -82.16 -17.34
N ASP A 169 32.27 -81.94 -18.38
CA ASP A 169 30.84 -81.67 -18.43
C ASP A 169 30.39 -80.23 -18.73
N LEU A 170 30.15 -80.06 -20.03
CA LEU A 170 29.22 -79.16 -20.70
C LEU A 170 27.93 -78.90 -19.90
N GLY A 171 27.49 -77.64 -19.93
CA GLY A 171 26.12 -77.29 -19.54
C GLY A 171 25.86 -75.79 -19.45
N GLU A 172 25.57 -75.19 -20.61
CA GLU A 172 24.68 -74.04 -20.87
C GLU A 172 24.77 -72.70 -20.10
N MET A 173 24.66 -71.62 -20.90
CA MET A 173 24.68 -70.19 -20.58
C MET A 173 23.78 -69.74 -19.42
N ARG A 174 24.24 -68.76 -18.62
CA ARG A 174 23.38 -67.96 -17.71
C ARG A 174 23.17 -66.50 -18.14
N PRO A 175 21.94 -65.96 -17.93
CA PRO A 175 21.38 -64.73 -18.51
C PRO A 175 21.81 -63.39 -17.86
N GLU A 176 22.82 -63.39 -17.00
CA GLU A 176 23.17 -62.21 -16.18
C GLU A 176 23.89 -61.10 -16.99
N LEU A 177 24.55 -61.47 -18.09
CA LEU A 177 25.22 -60.53 -18.99
C LEU A 177 24.24 -59.68 -19.83
N LYS A 178 23.01 -60.16 -20.04
CA LYS A 178 21.95 -59.40 -20.74
C LYS A 178 21.24 -58.39 -19.82
N ALA A 179 21.23 -58.62 -18.51
CA ALA A 179 20.61 -57.72 -17.55
C ALA A 179 21.49 -56.49 -17.23
N ALA A 180 22.82 -56.65 -17.26
CA ALA A 180 23.75 -55.56 -16.98
C ALA A 180 23.81 -54.49 -18.09
N LEU A 181 23.64 -54.89 -19.36
CA LEU A 181 23.69 -53.98 -20.51
C LEU A 181 22.42 -53.10 -20.65
N ALA A 182 21.27 -53.60 -20.20
CA ALA A 182 20.01 -52.85 -20.22
C ALA A 182 19.95 -51.74 -19.16
N LYS A 183 20.70 -51.90 -18.05
CA LYS A 183 20.71 -50.97 -16.91
C LYS A 183 21.63 -49.75 -17.13
N ALA A 184 22.54 -49.81 -18.10
CA ALA A 184 23.50 -48.74 -18.39
C ALA A 184 23.01 -47.72 -19.45
N ARG A 185 21.97 -48.04 -20.22
CA ARG A 185 21.54 -47.21 -21.37
C ARG A 185 20.35 -46.28 -21.12
N SER A 186 19.70 -46.34 -19.96
CA SER A 186 18.48 -45.58 -19.66
C SER A 186 18.69 -44.36 -18.75
N VAL A 187 19.92 -44.03 -18.40
CA VAL A 187 20.24 -42.97 -17.44
C VAL A 187 21.06 -41.88 -18.15
N ILE A 188 20.38 -40.78 -18.46
CA ILE A 188 20.90 -39.41 -18.75
C ILE A 188 20.95 -39.00 -20.24
N ARG A 189 19.81 -38.49 -20.74
CA ARG A 189 19.63 -37.12 -21.26
C ARG A 189 18.14 -36.87 -21.50
N VAL A 190 17.60 -35.74 -21.04
CA VAL A 190 16.19 -35.34 -21.23
C VAL A 190 15.97 -34.98 -22.70
N PRO A 191 15.14 -35.71 -23.46
CA PRO A 191 14.90 -35.47 -24.89
C PRO A 191 13.65 -34.63 -25.14
N GLU A 192 13.53 -34.09 -26.37
CA GLU A 192 12.36 -33.39 -26.94
C GLU A 192 11.03 -34.18 -26.81
N ASP A 193 11.12 -35.47 -26.49
CA ASP A 193 10.01 -36.35 -26.12
C ASP A 193 9.19 -35.87 -24.92
N VAL A 194 9.72 -35.04 -24.01
CA VAL A 194 8.93 -34.52 -22.88
C VAL A 194 7.96 -33.44 -23.33
N ALA A 195 8.35 -32.57 -24.26
CA ALA A 195 7.45 -31.58 -24.86
C ALA A 195 6.41 -32.26 -25.76
N ALA A 196 6.82 -33.30 -26.51
CA ALA A 196 5.92 -34.14 -27.28
C ALA A 196 4.97 -34.94 -26.38
N ALA A 197 5.43 -35.51 -25.25
CA ALA A 197 4.60 -36.24 -24.28
C ALA A 197 3.64 -35.33 -23.51
N VAL A 198 3.98 -34.06 -23.27
CA VAL A 198 3.06 -33.06 -22.71
C VAL A 198 1.99 -32.67 -23.74
N ALA A 199 2.34 -32.54 -25.02
CA ALA A 199 1.38 -32.30 -26.10
C ALA A 199 0.49 -33.54 -26.36
N GLN A 200 1.07 -34.74 -26.31
CA GLN A 200 0.38 -36.02 -26.45
C GLN A 200 -0.50 -36.29 -25.22
N GLY A 201 -0.07 -35.90 -24.02
CA GLY A 201 -0.85 -35.93 -22.78
C GLY A 201 -2.02 -34.95 -22.81
N LYS A 202 -1.83 -33.74 -23.34
CA LYS A 202 -2.91 -32.76 -23.57
C LYS A 202 -3.95 -33.30 -24.57
N ASN A 203 -3.50 -33.88 -25.68
CA ASN A 203 -4.40 -34.45 -26.69
C ASN A 203 -5.09 -35.74 -26.19
N ALA A 204 -4.40 -36.56 -25.40
CA ALA A 204 -4.96 -37.75 -24.76
C ALA A 204 -5.98 -37.38 -23.66
N LEU A 205 -5.75 -36.30 -22.91
CA LEU A 205 -6.72 -35.77 -21.94
C LEU A 205 -7.97 -35.23 -22.62
N LEU A 206 -7.83 -34.49 -23.73
CA LEU A 206 -8.98 -34.01 -24.51
C LEU A 206 -9.75 -35.16 -25.18
N GLN A 207 -9.05 -36.16 -25.73
CA GLN A 207 -9.69 -37.37 -26.26
C GLN A 207 -10.31 -38.23 -25.15
N SER A 208 -9.70 -38.31 -23.97
CA SER A 208 -10.24 -39.05 -22.83
C SER A 208 -11.48 -38.35 -22.28
N HIS A 209 -11.50 -37.03 -22.23
CA HIS A 209 -12.68 -36.25 -21.81
C HIS A 209 -13.85 -36.43 -22.78
N GLU A 210 -13.57 -36.44 -24.09
CA GLU A 210 -14.61 -36.67 -25.11
C GLU A 210 -15.08 -38.14 -25.16
N ASN A 211 -14.19 -39.11 -24.91
CA ASN A 211 -14.55 -40.52 -24.79
C ASN A 211 -15.33 -40.85 -23.51
N ILE A 212 -15.03 -40.20 -22.38
CA ILE A 212 -15.82 -40.39 -21.16
C ILE A 212 -17.18 -39.70 -21.33
N ARG A 213 -17.21 -38.52 -21.96
CA ARG A 213 -18.46 -37.83 -22.30
C ARG A 213 -19.33 -38.68 -23.22
N SER A 214 -18.79 -39.24 -24.30
CA SER A 214 -19.56 -40.04 -25.27
C SER A 214 -20.04 -41.38 -24.70
N ASN A 215 -19.34 -41.96 -23.72
CA ASN A 215 -19.76 -43.19 -23.04
C ASN A 215 -20.76 -42.93 -21.89
N VAL A 216 -20.76 -41.74 -21.28
CA VAL A 216 -21.67 -41.38 -20.17
C VAL A 216 -22.95 -40.67 -20.67
N ALA A 217 -22.87 -39.96 -21.80
CA ALA A 217 -24.01 -39.31 -22.46
C ALA A 217 -25.23 -40.23 -22.70
N PRO A 218 -25.09 -41.49 -23.17
CA PRO A 218 -26.23 -42.38 -23.37
C PRO A 218 -26.88 -42.89 -22.07
N ILE A 219 -26.24 -42.72 -20.91
CA ILE A 219 -26.73 -43.23 -19.62
C ILE A 219 -27.40 -42.13 -18.79
N VAL A 220 -26.91 -40.88 -18.87
CA VAL A 220 -27.35 -39.78 -17.97
C VAL A 220 -27.95 -38.59 -18.74
N GLY A 221 -27.88 -38.59 -20.08
CA GLY A 221 -28.34 -37.51 -20.94
C GLY A 221 -27.35 -36.34 -21.03
N ASP A 222 -27.31 -35.67 -22.19
CA ASP A 222 -26.32 -34.62 -22.51
C ASP A 222 -26.34 -33.43 -21.55
N SER A 223 -27.45 -33.21 -20.84
CA SER A 223 -27.58 -32.13 -19.84
C SER A 223 -26.80 -32.40 -18.54
N HIS A 224 -26.42 -33.65 -18.25
CA HIS A 224 -25.75 -34.03 -17.00
C HIS A 224 -24.39 -34.73 -17.20
N ALA A 225 -24.01 -35.01 -18.45
CA ALA A 225 -22.74 -35.62 -18.80
C ALA A 225 -21.52 -34.81 -18.29
N THR A 226 -21.60 -33.47 -18.33
CA THR A 226 -20.53 -32.57 -17.84
C THR A 226 -20.38 -32.58 -16.32
N SER A 227 -21.47 -32.82 -15.58
CA SER A 227 -21.42 -32.92 -14.11
C SER A 227 -20.88 -34.27 -13.67
N ALA A 228 -21.26 -35.36 -14.36
CA ALA A 228 -20.78 -36.70 -14.10
C ALA A 228 -19.29 -36.87 -14.40
N THR A 229 -18.78 -36.27 -15.48
CA THR A 229 -17.33 -36.28 -15.78
C THR A 229 -16.52 -35.56 -14.72
N VAL A 230 -16.98 -34.43 -14.19
CA VAL A 230 -16.30 -33.71 -13.11
C VAL A 230 -16.23 -34.54 -11.82
N VAL A 231 -17.30 -35.27 -11.48
CA VAL A 231 -17.31 -36.16 -10.31
C VAL A 231 -16.35 -37.33 -10.50
N VAL A 232 -16.35 -37.96 -11.68
CA VAL A 232 -15.46 -39.09 -11.99
C VAL A 232 -13.99 -38.64 -12.03
N VAL A 233 -13.69 -37.49 -12.64
CA VAL A 233 -12.35 -36.89 -12.64
C VAL A 233 -11.92 -36.49 -11.23
N GLY A 234 -12.84 -35.96 -10.41
CA GLY A 234 -12.58 -35.65 -9.00
C GLY A 234 -12.19 -36.88 -8.18
N VAL A 235 -12.89 -38.00 -8.38
CA VAL A 235 -12.56 -39.29 -7.74
C VAL A 235 -11.23 -39.84 -8.27
N LEU A 236 -10.95 -39.71 -9.57
CA LEU A 236 -9.69 -40.16 -10.18
C LEU A 236 -8.47 -39.30 -9.78
N MET A 237 -8.69 -38.03 -9.43
CA MET A 237 -7.66 -37.10 -8.94
C MET A 237 -7.39 -37.24 -7.44
N ALA A 238 -8.24 -37.97 -6.70
CA ALA A 238 -8.03 -38.17 -5.26
C ALA A 238 -6.72 -38.92 -4.91
N PRO A 239 -6.29 -39.99 -5.63
CA PRO A 239 -5.01 -40.64 -5.36
C PRO A 239 -3.77 -39.76 -5.62
N PRO A 240 -3.63 -39.02 -6.74
CA PRO A 240 -2.55 -38.06 -6.92
C PRO A 240 -2.54 -36.96 -5.83
N ILE A 241 -3.70 -36.41 -5.49
CA ILE A 241 -3.85 -35.40 -4.43
C ILE A 241 -3.43 -35.99 -3.08
N TYR A 242 -3.78 -37.25 -2.80
CA TYR A 242 -3.38 -37.96 -1.59
C TYR A 242 -1.86 -38.18 -1.52
N VAL A 243 -1.21 -38.53 -2.64
CA VAL A 243 0.25 -38.66 -2.74
C VAL A 243 0.95 -37.32 -2.51
N VAL A 244 0.44 -36.22 -3.11
CA VAL A 244 0.92 -34.86 -2.85
C VAL A 244 0.73 -34.49 -1.38
N ALA A 245 -0.42 -34.80 -0.78
CA ALA A 245 -0.69 -34.54 0.63
C ALA A 245 0.26 -35.31 1.57
N ILE A 246 0.62 -36.57 1.24
CA ILE A 246 1.64 -37.34 1.98
C ILE A 246 3.03 -36.73 1.80
N PHE A 247 3.39 -36.33 0.58
CA PHE A 247 4.67 -35.70 0.28
C PHE A 247 4.83 -34.37 1.03
N VAL A 248 3.79 -33.54 1.03
CA VAL A 248 3.72 -32.28 1.78
C VAL A 248 3.76 -32.53 3.29
N ARG A 249 3.06 -33.57 3.80
CA ARG A 249 3.18 -33.99 5.21
C ARG A 249 4.61 -34.41 5.58
N SER A 250 5.35 -35.03 4.67
CA SER A 250 6.76 -35.39 4.84
C SER A 250 7.66 -34.14 4.88
N LEU A 251 7.35 -33.13 4.04
CA LEU A 251 8.01 -31.82 4.05
C LEU A 251 7.73 -31.03 5.35
N GLN A 252 6.52 -31.12 5.89
CA GLN A 252 6.10 -30.39 7.10
C GLN A 252 6.92 -30.78 8.35
N ARG A 253 7.32 -32.05 8.50
CA ARG A 253 8.23 -32.46 9.59
C ARG A 253 9.54 -31.68 9.58
N ARG A 254 9.95 -31.15 8.41
CA ARG A 254 11.15 -30.33 8.26
C ARG A 254 10.89 -28.83 8.33
N ILE A 255 9.66 -28.37 8.09
CA ILE A 255 9.33 -26.94 7.88
C ILE A 255 8.55 -26.31 9.05
N GLN A 256 8.04 -27.08 10.02
CA GLN A 256 7.28 -26.54 11.17
C GLN A 256 6.13 -25.59 10.75
N ALA A 257 5.39 -25.93 9.69
CA ALA A 257 4.41 -25.04 9.04
C ALA A 257 3.36 -24.40 9.98
N GLN A 258 3.03 -25.03 11.11
CA GLN A 258 2.14 -24.45 12.13
C GLN A 258 2.69 -23.15 12.75
N HIS A 259 4.00 -23.08 13.01
CA HIS A 259 4.65 -21.89 13.56
C HIS A 259 4.69 -20.78 12.51
N VAL A 260 4.90 -21.14 11.24
CA VAL A 260 4.88 -20.20 10.12
C VAL A 260 3.50 -19.60 9.95
N VAL A 261 2.43 -20.41 9.92
CA VAL A 261 1.05 -19.90 9.82
C VAL A 261 0.69 -19.02 11.02
N LEU A 262 1.13 -19.39 12.23
CA LEU A 262 0.93 -18.58 13.42
C LEU A 262 1.59 -17.20 13.31
N VAL A 263 2.85 -17.17 12.89
CA VAL A 263 3.61 -15.92 12.69
C VAL A 263 2.98 -15.07 11.60
N LEU A 264 2.56 -15.66 10.48
CA LEU A 264 1.92 -14.93 9.38
C LEU A 264 0.56 -14.35 9.82
N ASN A 265 -0.29 -15.11 10.50
CA ASN A 265 -1.55 -14.58 11.06
C ASN A 265 -1.32 -13.44 12.05
N PHE A 266 -0.28 -13.56 12.91
CA PHE A 266 0.08 -12.52 13.85
C PHE A 266 0.56 -11.25 13.15
N LEU A 267 1.44 -11.38 12.16
CA LEU A 267 1.93 -10.26 11.35
C LEU A 267 0.79 -9.57 10.59
N ALA A 268 -0.11 -10.34 9.98
CA ALA A 268 -1.28 -9.79 9.29
C ALA A 268 -2.18 -9.01 10.26
N MET A 269 -2.45 -9.57 11.44
CA MET A 269 -3.25 -8.91 12.47
C MET A 269 -2.63 -7.58 12.90
N CYS A 270 -1.34 -7.58 13.23
CA CYS A 270 -0.61 -6.37 13.63
C CYS A 270 -0.59 -5.33 12.50
N PHE A 271 -0.36 -5.76 11.26
CA PHE A 271 -0.34 -4.87 10.10
C PHE A 271 -1.69 -4.19 9.88
N PHE A 272 -2.78 -4.96 9.76
CA PHE A 272 -4.12 -4.39 9.54
C PHE A 272 -4.61 -3.60 10.75
N GLY A 273 -4.23 -4.00 11.97
CA GLY A 273 -4.49 -3.24 13.18
C GLY A 273 -3.78 -1.89 13.16
N ALA A 274 -2.50 -1.85 12.77
CA ALA A 274 -1.74 -0.60 12.65
C ALA A 274 -2.26 0.32 11.55
N VAL A 275 -2.64 -0.23 10.39
CA VAL A 275 -3.25 0.54 9.29
C VAL A 275 -4.60 1.10 9.73
N GLY A 276 -5.46 0.28 10.35
CA GLY A 276 -6.75 0.73 10.86
C GLY A 276 -6.63 1.80 11.94
N ALA A 277 -5.74 1.60 12.91
CA ALA A 277 -5.48 2.58 13.97
C ALA A 277 -4.91 3.90 13.42
N SER A 278 -3.97 3.82 12.48
CA SER A 278 -3.39 5.01 11.85
C SER A 278 -4.45 5.78 11.05
N SER A 279 -5.37 5.09 10.37
CA SER A 279 -6.47 5.75 9.66
C SER A 279 -7.46 6.45 10.58
N VAL A 280 -7.69 5.93 11.79
CA VAL A 280 -8.53 6.59 12.80
C VAL A 280 -7.82 7.81 13.39
N VAL A 281 -6.53 7.69 13.72
CA VAL A 281 -5.75 8.78 14.34
C VAL A 281 -5.56 9.95 13.38
N LEU A 282 -5.33 9.67 12.10
CA LEU A 282 -5.07 10.70 11.09
C LEU A 282 -6.35 11.22 10.42
N ASP A 283 -7.54 10.71 10.79
CA ASP A 283 -8.85 10.97 10.18
C ASP A 283 -8.83 10.92 8.63
N THR A 284 -7.91 10.11 8.09
CA THR A 284 -7.60 10.02 6.66
C THR A 284 -7.27 8.58 6.30
N ASP A 285 -7.57 8.18 5.07
CA ASP A 285 -7.18 6.85 4.57
C ASP A 285 -5.65 6.79 4.43
N VAL A 286 -5.00 5.92 5.21
CA VAL A 286 -3.55 5.76 5.25
C VAL A 286 -3.00 5.40 3.87
N PHE A 287 -3.73 4.59 3.09
CA PHE A 287 -3.31 4.21 1.75
C PHE A 287 -3.43 5.37 0.78
N ARG A 288 -4.47 6.20 0.90
CA ARG A 288 -4.61 7.43 0.11
C ARG A 288 -3.51 8.43 0.46
N SER A 289 -3.23 8.61 1.75
CA SER A 289 -2.14 9.48 2.21
C SER A 289 -0.80 8.99 1.66
N LEU A 290 -0.52 7.68 1.73
CA LEU A 290 0.73 7.11 1.20
C LEU A 290 0.82 7.28 -0.32
N GLN A 291 -0.26 7.06 -1.06
CA GLN A 291 -0.30 7.24 -2.51
C GLN A 291 0.01 8.69 -2.91
N THR A 292 -0.53 9.67 -2.17
CA THR A 292 -0.27 11.10 -2.45
C THR A 292 1.11 11.57 -2.03
N SER A 293 1.63 11.10 -0.88
CA SER A 293 2.93 11.54 -0.34
C SER A 293 4.12 10.77 -0.91
N SER A 294 3.97 9.47 -1.22
CA SER A 294 5.02 8.60 -1.73
C SER A 294 4.45 7.47 -2.62
N PRO A 295 4.18 7.75 -3.91
CA PRO A 295 3.59 6.77 -4.84
C PRO A 295 4.44 5.49 -5.00
N SER A 296 5.76 5.61 -5.01
CA SER A 296 6.67 4.47 -5.12
C SER A 296 6.65 3.57 -3.89
N GLY A 297 6.62 4.16 -2.69
CA GLY A 297 6.45 3.42 -1.44
C GLY A 297 5.09 2.73 -1.35
N TYR A 298 4.05 3.37 -1.86
CA TYR A 298 2.72 2.80 -1.95
C TYR A 298 2.66 1.57 -2.88
N ILE A 299 3.21 1.65 -4.09
CA ILE A 299 3.26 0.51 -5.03
C ILE A 299 4.06 -0.66 -4.43
N LEU A 300 5.21 -0.40 -3.81
CA LEU A 300 6.01 -1.42 -3.16
C LEU A 300 5.23 -2.11 -2.03
N LEU A 301 4.50 -1.35 -1.22
CA LEU A 301 3.65 -1.88 -0.15
C LEU A 301 2.53 -2.77 -0.69
N GLN A 302 1.89 -2.37 -1.80
CA GLN A 302 0.84 -3.17 -2.45
C GLN A 302 1.39 -4.49 -3.02
N LEU A 303 2.57 -4.48 -3.64
CA LEU A 303 3.24 -5.68 -4.13
C LEU A 303 3.68 -6.61 -2.99
N LEU A 304 4.20 -6.03 -1.90
CA LEU A 304 4.57 -6.78 -0.70
C LEU A 304 3.36 -7.44 -0.05
N MET A 305 2.22 -6.74 0.00
CA MET A 305 0.96 -7.30 0.50
C MET A 305 0.42 -8.43 -0.36
N LEU A 306 0.51 -8.31 -1.69
CA LEU A 306 0.12 -9.40 -2.58
C LEU A 306 1.02 -10.63 -2.42
N GLY A 307 2.33 -10.42 -2.32
CA GLY A 307 3.30 -11.47 -2.02
C GLY A 307 3.04 -12.14 -0.67
N PHE A 308 2.73 -11.34 0.35
CA PHE A 308 2.34 -11.82 1.68
C PHE A 308 1.09 -12.70 1.61
N PHE A 309 0.03 -12.28 0.91
CA PHE A 309 -1.19 -13.08 0.77
C PHE A 309 -0.97 -14.39 0.01
N LEU A 310 -0.09 -14.40 -0.99
CA LEU A 310 0.27 -15.62 -1.72
C LEU A 310 0.97 -16.62 -0.79
N VAL A 311 1.97 -16.16 -0.03
CA VAL A 311 2.71 -16.99 0.94
C VAL A 311 1.79 -17.46 2.06
N HIS A 312 0.95 -16.57 2.59
CA HIS A 312 -0.03 -16.89 3.64
C HIS A 312 -1.04 -17.94 3.17
N SER A 313 -1.67 -17.74 2.01
CA SER A 313 -2.68 -18.65 1.47
C SER A 313 -2.07 -20.01 1.15
N GLY A 314 -0.90 -20.02 0.50
CA GLY A 314 -0.16 -21.25 0.22
C GLY A 314 0.16 -22.03 1.50
N THR A 315 0.75 -21.36 2.50
CA THR A 315 1.14 -22.01 3.76
C THR A 315 -0.08 -22.47 4.56
N SER A 316 -1.18 -21.71 4.56
CA SER A 316 -2.42 -22.06 5.26
C SER A 316 -3.15 -23.26 4.63
N VAL A 317 -3.13 -23.37 3.30
CA VAL A 317 -3.64 -24.55 2.59
C VAL A 317 -2.78 -25.78 2.88
N LEU A 318 -1.45 -25.65 2.87
CA LEU A 318 -0.55 -26.74 3.24
C LEU A 318 -0.78 -27.17 4.70
N PHE A 319 -0.99 -26.22 5.61
CA PHE A 319 -1.34 -26.49 7.00
C PHE A 319 -2.68 -27.25 7.12
N LEU A 320 -3.70 -26.89 6.35
CA LEU A 320 -5.00 -27.57 6.35
C LEU A 320 -4.88 -29.07 6.03
N PHE A 321 -4.13 -29.41 4.97
CA PHE A 321 -3.93 -30.80 4.56
C PHE A 321 -3.12 -31.63 5.57
N CYS A 322 -2.35 -30.96 6.43
CA CYS A 322 -1.42 -31.63 7.31
C CYS A 322 -1.82 -31.62 8.79
N ALA A 323 -2.68 -30.67 9.21
CA ALA A 323 -3.10 -30.54 10.59
C ALA A 323 -3.83 -31.81 11.09
N ALA A 324 -3.55 -32.20 12.32
CA ALA A 324 -4.29 -33.24 13.04
C ALA A 324 -4.40 -32.76 14.49
N PRO A 325 -5.56 -32.89 15.17
CA PRO A 325 -6.79 -33.63 14.83
C PRO A 325 -7.77 -32.90 13.88
N ILE A 326 -8.78 -33.62 13.37
CA ILE A 326 -9.82 -33.12 12.42
C ILE A 326 -10.47 -31.81 12.87
N LYS A 327 -10.70 -31.61 14.17
CA LYS A 327 -11.29 -30.35 14.69
C LYS A 327 -10.44 -29.11 14.34
N VAL A 328 -9.11 -29.25 14.37
CA VAL A 328 -8.17 -28.20 13.98
C VAL A 328 -8.17 -28.00 12.47
N GLN A 329 -8.33 -29.08 11.70
CA GLN A 329 -8.50 -28.98 10.24
C GLN A 329 -9.77 -28.21 9.86
N VAL A 330 -10.91 -28.53 10.47
CA VAL A 330 -12.18 -27.83 10.19
C VAL A 330 -12.08 -26.34 10.54
N ALA A 331 -11.54 -26.01 11.72
CA ALA A 331 -11.34 -24.62 12.10
C ALA A 331 -10.34 -23.89 11.18
N GLY A 332 -9.27 -24.58 10.76
CA GLY A 332 -8.33 -24.07 9.77
C GLY A 332 -8.97 -23.86 8.38
N ALA A 333 -9.86 -24.75 7.95
CA ALA A 333 -10.56 -24.62 6.66
C ALA A 333 -11.49 -23.42 6.65
N VAL A 334 -12.27 -23.23 7.72
CA VAL A 334 -13.13 -22.06 7.89
C VAL A 334 -12.30 -20.78 7.86
N HIS A 335 -11.18 -20.76 8.60
CA HIS A 335 -10.28 -19.61 8.58
C HIS A 335 -9.72 -19.34 7.17
N VAL A 336 -9.24 -20.36 6.46
CA VAL A 336 -8.72 -20.21 5.08
C VAL A 336 -9.78 -19.64 4.14
N LEU A 337 -11.03 -20.11 4.22
CA LEU A 337 -12.13 -19.58 3.41
C LEU A 337 -12.40 -18.11 3.71
N VAL A 338 -12.43 -17.72 4.99
CA VAL A 338 -12.64 -16.32 5.38
C VAL A 338 -11.43 -15.46 5.00
N SER A 339 -10.19 -15.95 5.15
CA SER A 339 -8.98 -15.27 4.70
C SER A 339 -8.97 -15.07 3.19
N LEU A 340 -9.39 -16.07 2.40
CA LEU A 340 -9.54 -15.92 0.95
C LEU A 340 -10.56 -14.83 0.60
N GLY A 341 -11.66 -14.73 1.35
CA GLY A 341 -12.59 -13.61 1.22
C GLY A 341 -11.95 -12.24 1.46
N VAL A 342 -11.09 -12.13 2.47
CA VAL A 342 -10.29 -10.91 2.72
C VAL A 342 -9.33 -10.63 1.57
N VAL A 343 -8.64 -11.65 1.03
CA VAL A 343 -7.72 -11.49 -0.11
C VAL A 343 -8.46 -11.03 -1.36
N VAL A 344 -9.61 -11.63 -1.68
CA VAL A 344 -10.43 -11.24 -2.83
C VAL A 344 -10.94 -9.81 -2.67
N HIS A 345 -11.49 -9.47 -1.51
CA HIS A 345 -11.94 -8.10 -1.25
C HIS A 345 -10.77 -7.12 -1.34
N TYR A 346 -9.62 -7.44 -0.76
CA TYR A 346 -8.44 -6.57 -0.83
C TYR A 346 -7.99 -6.38 -2.28
N TYR A 347 -7.96 -7.45 -3.07
CA TYR A 347 -7.59 -7.40 -4.47
C TYR A 347 -8.53 -6.49 -5.27
N GLU A 348 -9.84 -6.68 -5.17
CA GLU A 348 -10.83 -5.93 -5.96
C GLU A 348 -10.96 -4.46 -5.51
N HIS A 349 -10.95 -4.20 -4.21
CA HIS A 349 -11.28 -2.88 -3.68
C HIS A 349 -10.08 -2.01 -3.33
N ILE A 350 -8.89 -2.59 -3.15
CA ILE A 350 -7.68 -1.84 -2.80
C ILE A 350 -6.65 -2.01 -3.92
N TRP A 351 -6.15 -3.22 -4.15
CA TRP A 351 -5.00 -3.44 -5.04
C TRP A 351 -5.28 -3.10 -6.51
N ALA A 352 -6.38 -3.60 -7.08
CA ALA A 352 -6.72 -3.37 -8.48
C ALA A 352 -7.00 -1.88 -8.75
N LYS A 353 -7.70 -1.21 -7.84
CA LYS A 353 -7.96 0.23 -7.92
C LYS A 353 -6.68 1.05 -7.74
N ALA A 354 -5.80 0.63 -6.85
CA ALA A 354 -4.52 1.28 -6.60
C ALA A 354 -3.58 1.22 -7.81
N MET A 355 -3.54 0.07 -8.50
CA MET A 355 -2.74 -0.10 -9.71
C MET A 355 -3.33 0.63 -10.93
N LEU A 356 -4.63 0.93 -10.91
CA LEU A 356 -5.33 1.72 -11.92
C LEU A 356 -5.42 3.21 -11.57
N ASP A 357 -4.77 3.64 -10.47
CA ASP A 357 -4.77 5.02 -9.96
C ASP A 357 -6.19 5.58 -9.72
N MET A 358 -7.14 4.70 -9.42
CA MET A 358 -8.54 5.03 -9.15
C MET A 358 -8.77 5.22 -7.65
N ASP A 359 -9.67 6.14 -7.29
CA ASP A 359 -10.07 6.35 -5.90
C ASP A 359 -10.67 5.06 -5.30
N HIS A 360 -10.07 4.61 -4.20
CA HIS A 360 -10.50 3.47 -3.40
C HIS A 360 -10.96 3.95 -2.02
N PRO A 361 -12.25 4.26 -1.84
CA PRO A 361 -12.78 4.66 -0.53
C PRO A 361 -12.95 3.43 0.36
N VAL A 362 -11.90 3.06 1.10
CA VAL A 362 -11.97 1.98 2.09
C VAL A 362 -12.05 2.59 3.49
N HIS A 363 -13.09 2.23 4.23
CA HIS A 363 -13.29 2.73 5.58
C HIS A 363 -12.33 2.04 6.55
N ALA A 364 -11.88 2.76 7.58
CA ALA A 364 -10.98 2.23 8.61
C ALA A 364 -11.53 0.94 9.28
N GLY A 365 -12.86 0.83 9.39
CA GLY A 365 -13.55 -0.35 9.92
C GLY A 365 -13.25 -1.65 9.15
N THR A 366 -12.97 -1.55 7.84
CA THR A 366 -12.62 -2.71 7.01
C THR A 366 -11.25 -3.28 7.40
N PHE A 367 -10.28 -2.44 7.76
CA PHE A 367 -8.97 -2.90 8.24
C PHE A 367 -9.06 -3.58 9.61
N PHE A 368 -9.91 -3.07 10.51
CA PHE A 368 -10.17 -3.76 11.77
C PHE A 368 -10.87 -5.11 11.57
N ALA A 369 -11.78 -5.22 10.60
CA ALA A 369 -12.39 -6.49 10.24
C ALA A 369 -11.33 -7.49 9.73
N TYR A 370 -10.38 -7.05 8.91
CA TYR A 370 -9.27 -7.89 8.46
C TYR A 370 -8.37 -8.32 9.63
N ALA A 371 -8.00 -7.39 10.51
CA ALA A 371 -7.20 -7.69 11.68
C ALA A 371 -7.89 -8.74 12.58
N PHE A 372 -9.22 -8.62 12.74
CA PHE A 372 -10.02 -9.57 13.51
C PHE A 372 -10.08 -10.96 12.85
N VAL A 373 -10.20 -11.05 11.53
CA VAL A 373 -10.13 -12.34 10.81
C VAL A 373 -8.79 -13.05 11.08
N TYR A 374 -7.68 -12.34 10.94
CA TYR A 374 -6.34 -12.92 11.17
C TYR A 374 -6.05 -13.20 12.65
N LEU A 375 -6.67 -12.46 13.59
CA LEU A 375 -6.68 -12.78 15.02
C LEU A 375 -7.36 -14.13 15.29
N LEU A 376 -8.54 -14.35 14.70
CA LEU A 376 -9.26 -15.64 14.82
C LEU A 376 -8.45 -16.80 14.24
N GLY A 377 -7.61 -16.55 13.23
CA GLY A 377 -6.65 -17.51 12.67
C GLY A 377 -5.56 -17.98 13.60
N LEU A 378 -5.28 -17.27 14.69
CA LEU A 378 -4.32 -17.71 15.70
C LEU A 378 -4.84 -18.90 16.51
N GLY A 379 -6.15 -18.99 16.73
CA GLY A 379 -6.77 -20.05 17.53
C GLY A 379 -6.45 -21.47 17.00
N PRO A 380 -6.74 -21.78 15.72
CA PRO A 380 -6.40 -23.07 15.13
C PRO A 380 -4.90 -23.39 15.17
N ALA A 381 -4.05 -22.39 14.94
CA ALA A 381 -2.60 -22.57 14.94
C ALA A 381 -2.02 -22.83 16.34
N LEU A 382 -2.50 -22.11 17.36
CA LEU A 382 -2.15 -22.31 18.76
C LEU A 382 -2.62 -23.68 19.28
N LEU A 383 -3.85 -24.07 18.93
CA LEU A 383 -4.38 -25.38 19.27
C LEU A 383 -3.56 -26.49 18.63
N ALA A 384 -3.17 -26.36 17.36
CA ALA A 384 -2.29 -27.32 16.68
C ALA A 384 -0.95 -27.48 17.40
N ALA A 385 -0.29 -26.37 17.74
CA ALA A 385 0.99 -26.37 18.44
C ALA A 385 0.88 -27.00 19.85
N ALA A 386 -0.21 -26.71 20.57
CA ALA A 386 -0.47 -27.31 21.87
C ALA A 386 -0.70 -28.83 21.77
N TYR A 387 -1.41 -29.29 20.74
CA TYR A 387 -1.64 -30.73 20.50
C TYR A 387 -0.35 -31.48 20.17
N GLU A 388 0.55 -30.91 19.37
CA GLU A 388 1.85 -31.55 19.10
C GLU A 388 2.70 -31.63 20.36
N LYS A 389 2.77 -30.55 21.16
CA LYS A 389 3.55 -30.55 22.41
C LYS A 389 3.07 -31.60 23.40
N VAL A 390 1.75 -31.79 23.54
CA VAL A 390 1.16 -32.83 24.39
C VAL A 390 1.39 -34.24 23.83
N ARG A 391 1.36 -34.40 22.49
CA ARG A 391 1.64 -35.69 21.84
C ARG A 391 3.11 -36.10 22.03
N ASP A 392 4.03 -35.15 21.92
CA ASP A 392 5.45 -35.41 22.05
C ASP A 392 5.84 -35.70 23.50
N ALA A 393 5.24 -34.99 24.47
CA ALA A 393 5.38 -35.27 25.91
C ALA A 393 4.79 -36.62 26.36
N LYS A 394 3.86 -37.21 25.59
CA LYS A 394 3.35 -38.58 25.83
C LYS A 394 4.22 -39.67 25.21
N ARG A 395 5.18 -39.31 24.35
CA ARG A 395 6.08 -40.25 23.65
C ARG A 395 7.49 -40.30 24.27
N SER A 396 7.88 -39.25 25.01
CA SER A 396 9.00 -39.26 25.96
C SER A 396 8.60 -39.91 27.27
#